data_AF-A0A3S1HT34-F1
#
_entry.id   AF-A0A3S1HT34-F1
#
_cell.length_a   1.000
_cell.length_b   1.000
_cell.length_c   1.000
_cell.angle_alpha   90.00
_cell.angle_beta   90.00
_cell.angle_gamma   90.00
#
_symmetry.space_group_name_H-M   'P 1'
#
loop_
_entity.id
_entity.type
_entity.pdbx_description
1 polymer ?
#
loop_
_entity_poly.entity_id
_entity_poly.type
_entity_poly.pdbx_seq_one_letter_code
_entity_poly.pdbx_strand_id
1 'polypeptide(L)'
;MTKNVFAEKWEIAGKNGMNKSIARFPDVCLSPPSPPAGPIPIPYPDTSFSNNLKEGSETVLIGGKPAALAQKSYYKEPMLGNEAATRTFGSSVVTHQITGKTYFQAWCMSVKFEGKNVCRHFDITTSNHASYVGATPPAPPLESLNAKAAKAAAKAGNCPCCGGPLHEWQKDPSTGKAYPVVKEKTFWTNKIKKMRTGNAKQIANKALYEASLKRMLQLKAKHRRLRKAGKPACPNVHNNDNQGCAMYFDIPKGATTSAADTPAQNAKAAFEATGVKDGCILAWETGKGSPIRRGPNAVAGKKPYHSLNHLTPHMAGGCNEPSNVCPQDVMDTGECQEIEDAQTILENVNDCIP
;
A
#
# COMPACT_ATOMS: atom_id res chain seq x y z
N MET A 1 -15.89 -0.60 22.97
CA MET A 1 -15.26 -1.75 22.29
C MET A 1 -15.72 -1.73 20.84
N THR A 2 -14.78 -1.76 19.90
CA THR A 2 -15.03 -1.88 18.45
C THR A 2 -15.89 -3.12 18.18
N LYS A 3 -16.78 -3.05 17.19
CA LYS A 3 -17.76 -4.11 16.92
C LYS A 3 -17.56 -4.79 15.58
N ASN A 4 -16.39 -4.61 14.96
CA ASN A 4 -15.96 -5.38 13.79
C ASN A 4 -17.00 -5.35 12.65
N VAL A 5 -17.64 -4.19 12.44
CA VAL A 5 -18.58 -3.99 11.33
C VAL A 5 -17.85 -3.23 10.23
N PHE A 6 -17.67 -3.87 9.08
CA PHE A 6 -16.85 -3.36 7.98
C PHE A 6 -17.71 -3.01 6.78
N ALA A 7 -17.34 -1.93 6.10
CA ALA A 7 -17.76 -1.64 4.74
C ALA A 7 -16.54 -1.82 3.84
N GLU A 8 -16.61 -2.82 2.96
CA GLU A 8 -15.47 -3.34 2.22
C GLU A 8 -14.40 -3.87 3.20
N LYS A 9 -13.20 -3.30 3.19
CA LYS A 9 -12.07 -3.72 4.04
C LYS A 9 -11.89 -2.87 5.30
N TRP A 10 -12.71 -1.82 5.49
CA TRP A 10 -12.51 -0.83 6.54
C TRP A 10 -13.69 -0.76 7.49
N GLU A 11 -13.39 -0.63 8.78
CA GLU A 11 -14.43 -0.55 9.81
C GLU A 11 -15.27 0.71 9.58
N ILE A 12 -16.59 0.58 9.68
CA ILE A 12 -17.51 1.71 9.57
C ILE A 12 -17.30 2.63 10.76
N ALA A 13 -17.12 3.92 10.48
CA ALA A 13 -17.03 4.92 11.53
C ALA A 13 -18.37 5.08 12.22
N GLY A 14 -18.36 5.14 13.54
CA GLY A 14 -19.56 5.26 14.35
C GLY A 14 -19.22 5.79 15.73
N LYS A 15 -20.24 6.25 16.44
CA LYS A 15 -20.07 6.92 17.73
C LYS A 15 -19.49 6.01 18.83
N ASN A 16 -19.71 4.71 18.74
CA ASN A 16 -19.14 3.71 19.67
C ASN A 16 -17.74 3.22 19.25
N GLY A 17 -17.16 3.80 18.18
CA GLY A 17 -15.83 3.46 17.70
C GLY A 17 -14.71 4.10 18.52
N MET A 18 -13.47 3.67 18.27
CA MET A 18 -12.26 4.35 18.75
C MET A 18 -11.63 5.22 17.65
N ASN A 19 -12.40 5.51 16.59
CA ASN A 19 -11.90 6.27 15.45
C ASN A 19 -11.53 7.68 15.88
N LYS A 20 -10.39 8.16 15.39
CA LYS A 20 -9.88 9.50 15.64
C LYS A 20 -9.44 10.09 14.31
N SER A 21 -9.80 11.34 14.08
CA SER A 21 -9.13 12.18 13.09
C SER A 21 -7.89 12.71 13.80
N ILE A 22 -6.71 12.17 13.54
CA ILE A 22 -5.48 12.49 14.30
C ILE A 22 -4.60 13.45 13.49
N ALA A 23 -4.10 14.50 14.16
CA ALA A 23 -3.09 15.42 13.64
C ALA A 23 -3.36 15.92 12.22
N ARG A 24 -4.59 16.40 11.96
CA ARG A 24 -4.94 17.07 10.70
C ARG A 24 -4.17 18.37 10.62
N PHE A 25 -3.25 18.42 9.66
CA PHE A 25 -2.24 19.46 9.55
C PHE A 25 -2.06 19.82 8.06
N PRO A 26 -1.74 21.08 7.73
CA PRO A 26 -1.70 22.23 8.64
C PRO A 26 -3.08 22.88 8.84
N ASP A 27 -3.43 23.25 10.07
CA ASP A 27 -4.38 24.33 10.35
C ASP A 27 -3.60 25.59 10.72
N VAL A 28 -3.55 26.59 9.84
CA VAL A 28 -2.75 27.79 10.08
C VAL A 28 -3.56 28.78 10.92
N CYS A 29 -3.13 29.01 12.16
CA CYS A 29 -3.76 29.97 13.07
C CYS A 29 -2.83 31.12 13.43
N LEU A 30 -3.41 32.31 13.55
CA LEU A 30 -2.73 33.52 14.03
C LEU A 30 -2.53 33.45 15.53
N SER A 31 -1.27 33.56 15.94
CA SER A 31 -0.81 33.30 17.30
C SER A 31 0.09 34.44 17.81
N PRO A 32 0.28 34.59 19.14
CA PRO A 32 1.12 35.64 19.71
C PRO A 32 2.55 35.65 19.13
N PRO A 33 3.29 36.78 19.21
CA PRO A 33 3.05 37.95 20.06
C PRO A 33 2.08 39.00 19.48
N SER A 34 1.47 39.81 20.36
CA SER A 34 0.69 40.99 19.98
C SER A 34 1.59 42.12 19.43
N PRO A 35 1.02 43.18 18.80
CA PRO A 35 1.78 44.32 18.26
C PRO A 35 2.85 44.90 19.23
N PRO A 36 3.99 45.44 18.71
CA PRO A 36 4.19 45.90 17.32
C PRO A 36 4.64 44.84 16.31
N ALA A 37 4.94 43.60 16.72
CA ALA A 37 5.40 42.54 15.82
C ALA A 37 4.28 41.91 14.95
N GLY A 38 3.01 42.01 15.41
CA GLY A 38 1.84 41.46 14.73
C GLY A 38 1.69 39.93 14.93
N PRO A 39 0.46 39.37 14.83
CA PRO A 39 0.24 37.94 14.98
C PRO A 39 0.97 37.11 13.92
N ILE A 40 1.55 35.98 14.33
CA ILE A 40 2.32 35.10 13.45
C ILE A 40 1.44 33.92 13.00
N PRO A 41 1.37 33.61 11.69
CA PRO A 41 0.71 32.39 11.20
C PRO A 41 1.52 31.14 11.60
N ILE A 42 0.94 30.30 12.47
CA ILE A 42 1.55 29.06 12.94
C ILE A 42 0.67 27.87 12.51
N PRO A 43 1.23 26.82 11.87
CA PRO A 43 0.47 25.64 11.51
C PRO A 43 0.34 24.69 12.71
N TYR A 44 -0.89 24.27 13.01
CA TYR A 44 -1.24 23.39 14.13
C TYR A 44 -1.81 22.05 13.65
N PRO A 45 -1.61 20.96 14.43
CA PRO A 45 -2.17 19.65 14.14
C PRO A 45 -3.47 19.37 14.93
N ASP A 46 -4.60 19.30 14.23
CA ASP A 46 -5.91 19.08 14.85
C ASP A 46 -6.28 17.61 15.07
N THR A 47 -6.83 17.29 16.24
CA THR A 47 -7.31 15.94 16.58
C THR A 47 -8.76 15.93 17.06
N SER A 48 -9.60 15.09 16.44
CA SER A 48 -11.02 14.90 16.79
C SER A 48 -11.35 13.44 17.09
N PHE A 49 -12.34 13.21 17.95
CA PHE A 49 -12.70 11.88 18.46
C PHE A 49 -14.11 11.45 18.05
N SER A 50 -14.27 10.17 17.72
CA SER A 50 -15.56 9.61 17.26
C SER A 50 -16.64 9.50 18.32
N ASN A 51 -16.29 9.51 19.61
CA ASN A 51 -17.27 9.61 20.71
C ASN A 51 -18.10 10.92 20.63
N ASN A 52 -17.57 11.96 19.98
CA ASN A 52 -18.23 13.24 19.73
C ASN A 52 -19.03 13.27 18.40
N LEU A 53 -19.27 12.12 17.75
CA LEU A 53 -20.07 12.05 16.53
C LEU A 53 -21.51 12.58 16.77
N LYS A 54 -21.94 13.47 15.88
CA LYS A 54 -23.29 14.03 15.78
C LYS A 54 -23.85 13.79 14.38
N GLU A 55 -25.18 13.89 14.25
CA GLU A 55 -25.89 13.66 12.98
C GLU A 55 -25.57 12.29 12.34
N GLY A 56 -25.42 11.26 13.17
CA GLY A 56 -25.24 9.88 12.73
C GLY A 56 -26.53 9.26 12.17
N SER A 57 -26.45 8.00 11.79
CA SER A 57 -27.60 7.18 11.44
C SER A 57 -28.59 7.06 12.61
N GLU A 58 -29.87 7.12 12.31
CA GLU A 58 -30.98 7.04 13.27
C GLU A 58 -31.48 5.60 13.44
N THR A 59 -31.45 4.81 12.36
CA THR A 59 -31.99 3.45 12.28
C THR A 59 -30.91 2.36 12.34
N VAL A 60 -29.70 2.65 11.85
CA VAL A 60 -28.59 1.69 11.80
C VAL A 60 -27.58 1.98 12.91
N LEU A 61 -27.63 1.11 13.93
CA LEU A 61 -26.79 1.21 15.11
C LEU A 61 -25.65 0.18 15.06
N ILE A 62 -24.42 0.65 15.16
CA ILE A 62 -23.22 -0.19 15.31
C ILE A 62 -22.84 -0.20 16.79
N GLY A 63 -22.96 -1.37 17.42
CA GLY A 63 -22.74 -1.50 18.86
C GLY A 63 -23.69 -0.63 19.69
N GLY A 64 -24.95 -0.49 19.27
CA GLY A 64 -25.97 0.29 19.96
C GLY A 64 -25.81 1.81 19.86
N LYS A 65 -24.94 2.32 18.96
CA LYS A 65 -24.81 3.76 18.69
C LYS A 65 -24.81 4.05 17.17
N PRO A 66 -25.16 5.29 16.77
CA PRO A 66 -25.20 5.70 15.37
C PRO A 66 -23.89 5.47 14.58
N ALA A 67 -24.03 4.98 13.35
CA ALA A 67 -22.97 4.99 12.34
C ALA A 67 -22.82 6.39 11.70
N ALA A 68 -21.66 6.69 11.13
CA ALA A 68 -21.36 7.94 10.44
C ALA A 68 -21.81 7.87 8.97
N LEU A 69 -22.51 8.91 8.52
CA LEU A 69 -23.09 9.05 7.20
C LEU A 69 -22.41 10.19 6.43
N ALA A 70 -22.13 9.92 5.16
CA ALA A 70 -21.52 10.87 4.23
C ALA A 70 -22.29 12.18 4.18
N GLN A 71 -21.55 13.29 4.25
CA GLN A 71 -22.07 14.67 4.17
C GLN A 71 -23.18 15.00 5.19
N LYS A 72 -23.40 14.16 6.22
CA LYS A 72 -24.36 14.42 7.30
C LYS A 72 -23.63 14.48 8.63
N SER A 73 -22.87 13.42 8.93
CA SER A 73 -22.25 13.27 10.25
C SER A 73 -20.95 14.05 10.40
N TYR A 74 -20.70 14.52 11.62
CA TYR A 74 -19.49 15.26 11.98
C TYR A 74 -19.07 14.97 13.41
N TYR A 75 -17.79 15.18 13.73
CA TYR A 75 -17.32 15.21 15.11
C TYR A 75 -17.46 16.62 15.67
N LYS A 76 -18.14 16.74 16.82
CA LYS A 76 -18.37 18.01 17.51
C LYS A 76 -17.12 18.47 18.29
N GLU A 77 -16.97 19.79 18.43
CA GLU A 77 -15.97 20.44 19.29
C GLU A 77 -16.01 19.93 20.75
N PRO A 78 -14.90 20.07 21.49
CA PRO A 78 -13.60 20.61 21.05
C PRO A 78 -12.74 19.54 20.35
N MET A 79 -12.07 19.93 19.27
CA MET A 79 -10.84 19.24 18.83
C MET A 79 -9.66 19.74 19.65
N LEU A 80 -8.59 18.95 19.66
CA LEU A 80 -7.34 19.28 20.32
C LEU A 80 -6.29 19.68 19.29
N GLY A 81 -5.34 20.56 19.64
CA GLY A 81 -4.19 20.93 18.82
C GLY A 81 -4.02 22.43 18.58
N ASN A 82 -5.12 23.18 18.60
CA ASN A 82 -5.17 24.62 18.33
C ASN A 82 -5.20 25.49 19.60
N GLU A 83 -5.05 24.93 20.79
CA GLU A 83 -5.27 25.64 22.06
C GLU A 83 -4.31 26.82 22.28
N ALA A 84 -3.16 26.82 21.60
CA ALA A 84 -2.20 27.93 21.64
C ALA A 84 -2.57 29.11 20.72
N ALA A 85 -3.51 28.93 19.79
CA ALA A 85 -4.02 30.02 18.97
C ALA A 85 -4.89 30.97 19.82
N THR A 86 -4.85 32.27 19.51
CA THR A 86 -5.58 33.28 20.31
C THR A 86 -6.71 33.90 19.51
N ARG A 87 -7.92 33.93 20.10
CA ARG A 87 -9.14 34.36 19.38
C ARG A 87 -9.08 35.83 18.97
N THR A 88 -8.50 36.67 19.82
CA THR A 88 -8.31 38.10 19.57
C THR A 88 -7.34 38.40 18.43
N PHE A 89 -6.55 37.42 17.98
CA PHE A 89 -5.66 37.55 16.82
C PHE A 89 -6.25 37.01 15.52
N GLY A 90 -7.54 36.62 15.51
CA GLY A 90 -8.22 36.14 14.31
C GLY A 90 -8.26 34.62 14.13
N SER A 91 -7.61 33.85 15.01
CA SER A 91 -7.60 32.37 15.01
C SER A 91 -7.15 31.77 13.67
N SER A 92 -7.74 30.66 13.22
CA SER A 92 -7.47 30.10 11.89
C SER A 92 -7.63 31.15 10.79
N VAL A 93 -6.65 31.26 9.89
CA VAL A 93 -6.65 32.22 8.79
C VAL A 93 -7.77 31.98 7.77
N VAL A 94 -8.38 30.79 7.80
CA VAL A 94 -9.46 30.40 6.88
C VAL A 94 -10.82 30.52 7.55
N THR A 95 -10.99 29.91 8.73
CA THR A 95 -12.31 29.75 9.33
C THR A 95 -12.56 30.67 10.52
N HIS A 96 -11.54 31.41 10.97
CA HIS A 96 -11.58 32.25 12.16
C HIS A 96 -12.06 31.52 13.43
N GLN A 97 -11.86 30.21 13.49
CA GLN A 97 -12.12 29.39 14.67
C GLN A 97 -10.83 28.84 15.25
N ILE A 98 -10.84 28.65 16.57
CA ILE A 98 -9.83 27.87 17.29
C ILE A 98 -10.26 26.40 17.30
N THR A 99 -11.54 26.17 17.58
CA THR A 99 -12.16 24.85 17.51
C THR A 99 -13.46 24.92 16.70
N GLY A 100 -13.62 24.02 15.73
CA GLY A 100 -14.79 23.87 14.86
C GLY A 100 -15.14 22.40 14.61
N LYS A 101 -16.14 22.14 13.76
CA LYS A 101 -16.56 20.77 13.45
C LYS A 101 -15.54 20.06 12.56
N THR A 102 -15.49 18.73 12.65
CA THR A 102 -14.72 17.88 11.73
C THR A 102 -15.65 17.05 10.86
N TYR A 103 -15.57 17.24 9.55
CA TYR A 103 -16.41 16.59 8.55
C TYR A 103 -15.66 15.53 7.76
N PHE A 104 -16.38 14.49 7.32
CA PHE A 104 -15.87 13.48 6.39
C PHE A 104 -15.95 13.98 4.95
N GLN A 105 -14.82 13.93 4.25
CA GLN A 105 -14.66 14.29 2.84
C GLN A 105 -14.53 13.07 1.93
N ALA A 106 -14.49 11.87 2.51
CA ALA A 106 -14.57 10.60 1.78
C ALA A 106 -15.53 9.65 2.50
N TRP A 107 -15.98 8.62 1.79
CA TRP A 107 -16.91 7.61 2.27
C TRP A 107 -16.83 6.34 1.40
N CYS A 108 -17.42 5.26 1.90
CA CYS A 108 -17.61 4.03 1.13
C CYS A 108 -18.49 4.29 -0.09
N MET A 109 -18.10 3.85 -1.29
CA MET A 109 -18.92 4.05 -2.50
C MET A 109 -19.96 2.94 -2.71
N SER A 110 -19.76 1.78 -2.09
CA SER A 110 -20.57 0.58 -2.30
C SER A 110 -21.64 0.36 -1.22
N VAL A 111 -21.39 0.78 0.02
CA VAL A 111 -22.30 0.55 1.17
C VAL A 111 -22.99 1.85 1.56
N LYS A 112 -24.32 1.78 1.73
CA LYS A 112 -25.16 2.90 2.16
C LYS A 112 -26.04 2.49 3.33
N PHE A 113 -26.18 3.38 4.31
CA PHE A 113 -27.20 3.33 5.35
C PHE A 113 -28.12 4.53 5.17
N GLU A 114 -29.44 4.32 5.27
CA GLU A 114 -30.44 5.40 5.12
C GLU A 114 -30.28 6.18 3.81
N GLY A 115 -29.94 5.46 2.72
CA GLY A 115 -29.70 6.06 1.41
C GLY A 115 -28.41 6.88 1.28
N LYS A 116 -27.64 7.05 2.36
CA LYS A 116 -26.35 7.77 2.38
C LYS A 116 -25.18 6.81 2.49
N ASN A 117 -24.10 7.13 1.80
CA ASN A 117 -22.85 6.38 1.87
C ASN A 117 -22.30 6.37 3.31
N VAL A 118 -21.74 5.24 3.74
CA VAL A 118 -21.20 5.11 5.10
C VAL A 118 -19.77 5.63 5.17
N CYS A 119 -19.42 6.38 6.22
CA CYS A 119 -18.05 6.77 6.49
C CYS A 119 -17.31 5.64 7.21
N ARG A 120 -16.01 5.52 6.99
CA ARG A 120 -15.13 4.46 7.50
C ARG A 120 -13.99 5.06 8.32
N HIS A 121 -13.33 4.24 9.12
CA HIS A 121 -12.26 4.65 10.03
C HIS A 121 -11.13 5.44 9.34
N PHE A 122 -10.88 5.18 8.06
CA PHE A 122 -9.80 5.79 7.27
C PHE A 122 -10.27 6.81 6.24
N ASP A 123 -11.56 7.14 6.22
CA ASP A 123 -12.03 8.15 5.28
C ASP A 123 -11.47 9.53 5.64
N ILE A 124 -11.13 10.30 4.60
CA ILE A 124 -10.55 11.63 4.70
C ILE A 124 -11.49 12.54 5.48
N THR A 125 -10.93 13.37 6.35
CA THR A 125 -11.69 14.39 7.08
C THR A 125 -10.99 15.74 6.97
N THR A 126 -11.76 16.81 7.10
CA THR A 126 -11.26 18.18 7.31
C THR A 126 -11.78 18.71 8.64
N SER A 127 -10.94 19.44 9.35
CA SER A 127 -11.17 19.95 10.69
C SER A 127 -11.39 21.47 10.68
N ASN A 128 -11.85 21.98 11.83
CA ASN A 128 -11.99 23.39 12.15
C ASN A 128 -12.97 24.15 11.25
N HIS A 129 -14.11 23.52 10.94
CA HIS A 129 -15.18 24.13 10.14
C HIS A 129 -16.04 25.09 10.97
N ALA A 130 -16.26 26.29 10.42
CA ALA A 130 -17.40 27.17 10.75
C ALA A 130 -18.51 27.09 9.68
N SER A 131 -18.10 26.85 8.43
CA SER A 131 -18.90 26.57 7.23
C SER A 131 -18.03 25.74 6.26
N TYR A 132 -18.58 25.23 5.16
CA TYR A 132 -17.76 24.65 4.08
C TYR A 132 -17.00 25.81 3.40
N VAL A 133 -15.67 25.91 3.39
CA VAL A 133 -14.55 24.95 3.58
C VAL A 133 -13.92 24.95 4.99
N GLY A 134 -13.39 23.79 5.43
CA GLY A 134 -12.63 23.67 6.69
C GLY A 134 -11.20 24.23 6.58
N ALA A 135 -10.57 24.52 7.72
CA ALA A 135 -9.25 25.16 7.75
C ALA A 135 -8.10 24.23 7.35
N THR A 136 -8.21 22.94 7.67
CA THR A 136 -7.25 21.94 7.23
C THR A 136 -7.62 21.45 5.83
N PRO A 137 -6.66 21.29 4.90
CA PRO A 137 -6.93 20.66 3.61
C PRO A 137 -7.35 19.18 3.80
N PRO A 138 -8.14 18.59 2.88
CA PRO A 138 -8.46 17.16 2.91
C PRO A 138 -7.17 16.33 2.91
N ALA A 139 -6.84 15.74 4.06
CA ALA A 139 -5.63 14.96 4.22
C ALA A 139 -5.96 13.45 4.16
N PRO A 140 -5.36 12.68 3.24
CA PRO A 140 -5.48 11.23 3.29
C PRO A 140 -4.96 10.69 4.63
N PRO A 141 -5.44 9.52 5.10
CA PRO A 141 -4.73 8.81 6.17
C PRO A 141 -3.27 8.58 5.77
N LEU A 142 -2.38 8.43 6.75
CA LEU A 142 -0.94 8.18 6.58
C LEU A 142 -0.60 6.90 5.78
N GLU A 143 -1.61 6.18 5.30
CA GLU A 143 -1.56 5.06 4.35
C GLU A 143 -1.50 5.52 2.87
N SER A 144 -1.06 6.74 2.58
CA SER A 144 -0.59 7.10 1.23
C SER A 144 0.90 6.75 1.09
N LEU A 145 1.18 5.45 1.23
CA LEU A 145 2.49 4.84 1.09
C LEU A 145 2.98 4.95 -0.36
N ASN A 146 3.41 6.11 -0.80
CA ASN A 146 4.10 6.24 -2.08
C ASN A 146 5.49 5.55 -2.03
N ALA A 147 6.20 5.51 -3.16
CA ALA A 147 7.56 4.97 -3.23
C ALA A 147 8.54 5.61 -2.21
N LYS A 148 8.26 6.83 -1.71
CA LYS A 148 9.04 7.48 -0.65
C LYS A 148 8.79 6.83 0.71
N ALA A 149 7.55 6.43 1.01
CA ALA A 149 7.25 5.69 2.24
C ALA A 149 7.82 4.28 2.22
N ALA A 150 7.77 3.56 1.09
CA ALA A 150 8.42 2.25 0.98
C ALA A 150 9.94 2.34 1.19
N LYS A 151 10.57 3.39 0.65
CA LYS A 151 11.98 3.71 0.94
C LYS A 151 12.22 4.04 2.41
N ALA A 152 11.31 4.77 3.04
CA ALA A 152 11.41 5.12 4.45
C ALA A 152 11.27 3.88 5.36
N ALA A 153 10.33 2.98 5.05
CA ALA A 153 10.14 1.71 5.76
C ALA A 153 11.42 0.86 5.70
N ALA A 154 11.98 0.67 4.50
CA ALA A 154 13.22 -0.06 4.34
C ALA A 154 14.39 0.62 5.08
N LYS A 155 14.50 1.95 5.01
CA LYS A 155 15.52 2.69 5.78
C LYS A 155 15.35 2.50 7.30
N ALA A 156 14.12 2.36 7.77
CA ALA A 156 13.78 2.13 9.18
C ALA A 156 13.94 0.67 9.62
N GLY A 157 14.39 -0.23 8.73
CA GLY A 157 14.55 -1.65 9.08
C GLY A 157 13.31 -2.51 8.84
N ASN A 158 12.26 -1.97 8.20
CA ASN A 158 10.99 -2.66 7.98
C ASN A 158 10.79 -3.04 6.52
N CYS A 159 10.26 -4.23 6.29
CA CYS A 159 9.86 -4.71 4.98
C CYS A 159 8.65 -3.90 4.49
N PRO A 160 8.73 -3.21 3.32
CA PRO A 160 7.61 -2.44 2.80
C PRO A 160 6.41 -3.30 2.41
N CYS A 161 6.59 -4.63 2.22
CA CYS A 161 5.54 -5.55 1.81
C CYS A 161 4.67 -6.04 2.98
N CYS A 162 5.27 -6.68 3.97
CA CYS A 162 4.55 -7.26 5.11
C CYS A 162 4.53 -6.37 6.36
N GLY A 163 5.33 -5.30 6.38
CA GLY A 163 5.48 -4.40 7.53
C GLY A 163 6.35 -4.96 8.66
N GLY A 164 6.75 -6.25 8.61
CA GLY A 164 7.67 -6.86 9.57
C GLY A 164 9.12 -6.40 9.40
N PRO A 165 10.06 -6.94 10.19
CA PRO A 165 11.49 -6.64 10.05
C PRO A 165 11.99 -6.98 8.63
N LEU A 166 13.00 -6.22 8.16
CA LEU A 166 13.72 -6.53 6.94
C LEU A 166 14.22 -7.96 6.96
N HIS A 167 13.94 -8.68 5.88
CA HIS A 167 14.43 -10.03 5.70
C HIS A 167 15.94 -10.03 5.40
N GLU A 168 16.62 -11.15 5.69
CA GLU A 168 18.04 -11.35 5.36
C GLU A 168 18.33 -11.08 3.88
N TRP A 169 17.43 -11.49 2.99
CA TRP A 169 17.57 -11.26 1.54
C TRP A 169 17.25 -9.83 1.06
N GLN A 170 16.94 -8.90 1.97
CA GLN A 170 16.59 -7.51 1.64
C GLN A 170 17.65 -6.50 2.13
N LYS A 171 18.68 -6.96 2.83
CA LYS A 171 19.73 -6.14 3.42
C LYS A 171 21.11 -6.69 3.08
N ASP A 172 22.10 -5.80 3.09
CA ASP A 172 23.50 -6.16 2.97
C ASP A 172 23.97 -6.81 4.29
N PRO A 173 24.54 -8.02 4.28
CA PRO A 173 24.92 -8.73 5.51
C PRO A 173 26.07 -8.05 6.26
N SER A 174 26.93 -7.30 5.57
CA SER A 174 28.09 -6.62 6.16
C SER A 174 27.69 -5.35 6.89
N THR A 175 26.72 -4.63 6.35
CA THR A 175 26.28 -3.34 6.90
C THR A 175 24.96 -3.39 7.65
N GLY A 176 24.17 -4.46 7.48
CA GLY A 176 22.80 -4.59 7.96
C GLY A 176 21.80 -3.63 7.30
N LYS A 177 22.24 -2.81 6.33
CA LYS A 177 21.41 -1.78 5.69
C LYS A 177 20.58 -2.38 4.56
N ALA A 178 19.35 -1.91 4.41
CA ALA A 178 18.50 -2.27 3.28
C ALA A 178 19.14 -1.91 1.94
N TYR A 179 18.96 -2.79 0.95
CA TYR A 179 19.28 -2.44 -0.44
C TYR A 179 18.37 -1.29 -0.93
N PRO A 180 18.83 -0.49 -1.92
CA PRO A 180 18.03 0.62 -2.44
C PRO A 180 16.68 0.15 -2.98
N VAL A 181 15.60 0.76 -2.50
CA VAL A 181 14.23 0.43 -2.94
C VAL A 181 13.87 1.23 -4.19
N VAL A 182 13.50 0.54 -5.26
CA VAL A 182 13.18 1.09 -6.58
C VAL A 182 11.87 0.51 -7.13
N LYS A 183 11.35 1.12 -8.21
CA LYS A 183 10.19 0.57 -8.92
C LYS A 183 10.61 -0.56 -9.86
N GLU A 184 9.69 -1.47 -10.18
CA GLU A 184 9.86 -2.59 -11.13
C GLU A 184 10.56 -2.17 -12.42
N LYS A 185 10.04 -1.16 -13.12
CA LYS A 185 10.64 -0.66 -14.38
C LYS A 185 12.09 -0.24 -14.18
N THR A 186 12.39 0.47 -13.09
CA THR A 186 13.75 0.96 -12.80
C THR A 186 14.70 -0.20 -12.51
N PHE A 187 14.28 -1.17 -11.71
CA PHE A 187 15.06 -2.36 -11.39
C PHE A 187 15.50 -3.10 -12.66
N TRP A 188 14.55 -3.48 -13.51
CA TRP A 188 14.85 -4.22 -14.74
C TRP A 188 15.65 -3.40 -15.73
N THR A 189 15.32 -2.12 -15.91
CA THR A 189 16.08 -1.22 -16.80
C THR A 189 17.53 -1.11 -16.35
N ASN A 190 17.78 -0.98 -15.04
CA ASN A 190 19.14 -0.89 -14.50
C ASN A 190 19.95 -2.17 -14.76
N LYS A 191 19.32 -3.34 -14.62
CA LYS A 191 19.98 -4.62 -14.90
C LYS A 191 20.25 -4.82 -16.40
N ILE A 192 19.26 -4.56 -17.26
CA ILE A 192 19.40 -4.67 -18.72
C ILE A 192 20.49 -3.73 -19.25
N LYS A 193 20.60 -2.51 -18.71
CA LYS A 193 21.66 -1.57 -19.06
C LYS A 193 23.07 -2.10 -18.79
N LYS A 194 23.23 -2.99 -17.82
CA LYS A 194 24.52 -3.60 -17.44
C LYS A 194 24.86 -4.85 -18.26
N MET A 195 23.98 -5.32 -19.15
CA MET A 195 24.25 -6.50 -19.98
C MET A 195 25.38 -6.27 -20.97
N ARG A 196 26.15 -7.32 -21.27
CA ARG A 196 27.15 -7.31 -22.34
C ARG A 196 26.47 -7.17 -23.70
N THR A 197 27.15 -6.53 -24.66
CA THR A 197 26.68 -6.35 -26.06
C THR A 197 27.81 -6.53 -27.09
N GLY A 198 28.87 -7.26 -26.74
CA GLY A 198 30.08 -7.42 -27.56
C GLY A 198 29.97 -8.43 -28.70
N ASN A 199 28.88 -9.19 -28.81
CA ASN A 199 28.64 -10.10 -29.94
C ASN A 199 27.14 -10.21 -30.28
N ALA A 200 26.84 -10.83 -31.43
CA ALA A 200 25.47 -10.96 -31.93
C ALA A 200 24.51 -11.64 -30.94
N LYS A 201 24.95 -12.70 -30.23
CA LYS A 201 24.15 -13.39 -29.22
C LYS A 201 23.82 -12.47 -28.04
N GLN A 202 24.80 -11.70 -27.57
CA GLN A 202 24.64 -10.74 -26.48
C GLN A 202 23.68 -9.60 -26.85
N ILE A 203 23.77 -9.09 -28.07
CA ILE A 203 22.86 -8.06 -28.62
C ILE A 203 21.43 -8.63 -28.72
N ALA A 204 21.28 -9.83 -29.28
CA ALA A 204 19.98 -10.51 -29.40
C ALA A 204 19.35 -10.77 -28.02
N ASN A 205 20.14 -11.22 -27.05
CA ASN A 205 19.69 -11.37 -25.67
C ASN A 205 19.18 -10.03 -25.15
N LYS A 206 19.98 -8.96 -25.19
CA LYS A 206 19.55 -7.65 -24.68
C LYS A 206 18.23 -7.18 -25.30
N ALA A 207 18.05 -7.35 -26.61
CA ALA A 207 16.81 -7.04 -27.30
C ALA A 207 15.61 -7.88 -26.78
N LEU A 208 15.82 -9.18 -26.51
CA LEU A 208 14.81 -10.05 -25.90
C LEU A 208 14.40 -9.53 -24.51
N TYR A 209 15.37 -9.20 -23.63
CA TYR A 209 15.05 -8.68 -22.29
C TYR A 209 14.31 -7.33 -22.35
N GLU A 210 14.69 -6.43 -23.27
CA GLU A 210 14.00 -5.16 -23.49
C GLU A 210 12.56 -5.37 -23.98
N ALA A 211 12.35 -6.29 -24.91
CA ALA A 211 11.04 -6.66 -25.42
C ALA A 211 10.16 -7.30 -24.33
N SER A 212 10.71 -8.23 -23.55
CA SER A 212 10.03 -8.88 -22.42
C SER A 212 9.65 -7.86 -21.35
N LEU A 213 10.55 -6.93 -20.99
CA LEU A 213 10.23 -5.86 -20.04
C LEU A 213 9.08 -4.97 -20.56
N LYS A 214 9.15 -4.56 -21.82
CA LYS A 214 8.10 -3.74 -22.44
C LYS A 214 6.75 -4.47 -22.42
N ARG A 215 6.72 -5.74 -22.82
CA ARG A 215 5.49 -6.56 -22.84
C ARG A 215 4.92 -6.74 -21.44
N MET A 216 5.76 -7.13 -20.47
CA MET A 216 5.36 -7.32 -19.08
C MET A 216 4.75 -6.05 -18.48
N LEU A 217 5.42 -4.91 -18.62
CA LEU A 217 4.91 -3.64 -18.08
C LEU A 217 3.59 -3.21 -18.73
N GLN A 218 3.42 -3.44 -20.04
CA GLN A 218 2.17 -3.17 -20.73
C GLN A 218 1.01 -4.04 -20.21
N LEU A 219 1.23 -5.34 -20.06
CA LEU A 219 0.23 -6.27 -19.54
C LEU A 219 -0.10 -5.98 -18.07
N LYS A 220 0.91 -5.80 -17.20
CA LYS A 220 0.70 -5.43 -15.79
C LYS A 220 -0.10 -4.11 -15.68
N ALA A 221 0.20 -3.10 -16.49
CA ALA A 221 -0.56 -1.85 -16.52
C ALA A 221 -2.01 -2.06 -17.00
N LYS A 222 -2.24 -2.87 -18.03
CA LYS A 222 -3.58 -3.25 -18.51
C LYS A 222 -4.38 -3.92 -17.40
N HIS A 223 -3.83 -4.91 -16.71
CA HIS A 223 -4.53 -5.63 -15.65
C HIS A 223 -4.81 -4.78 -14.41
N ARG A 224 -3.93 -3.85 -14.05
CA ARG A 224 -4.25 -2.84 -13.02
C ARG A 224 -5.45 -1.98 -13.40
N ARG A 225 -5.55 -1.55 -14.68
CA ARG A 225 -6.71 -0.81 -15.20
C ARG A 225 -7.98 -1.65 -15.20
N LEU A 226 -7.91 -2.91 -15.64
CA LEU A 226 -9.05 -3.84 -15.62
C LEU A 226 -9.57 -4.02 -14.19
N ARG A 227 -8.67 -4.22 -13.22
CA ARG A 227 -9.03 -4.36 -11.81
C ARG A 227 -9.69 -3.09 -11.25
N LYS A 228 -9.15 -1.91 -11.57
CA LYS A 228 -9.75 -0.63 -11.19
C LYS A 228 -11.15 -0.44 -11.79
N ALA A 229 -11.40 -1.03 -12.96
CA ALA A 229 -12.70 -1.02 -13.63
C ALA A 229 -13.63 -2.18 -13.18
N GLY A 230 -13.27 -2.96 -12.16
CA GLY A 230 -14.07 -4.09 -11.68
C GLY A 230 -14.12 -5.29 -12.65
N LYS A 231 -13.24 -5.33 -13.65
CA LYS A 231 -13.17 -6.43 -14.63
C LYS A 231 -12.22 -7.53 -14.16
N PRO A 232 -12.40 -8.78 -14.62
CA PRO A 232 -11.43 -9.84 -14.40
C PRO A 232 -10.02 -9.39 -14.80
N ALA A 233 -9.07 -9.58 -13.90
CA ALA A 233 -7.68 -9.18 -14.08
C ALA A 233 -6.76 -10.28 -13.56
N CYS A 234 -5.57 -10.40 -14.14
CA CYS A 234 -4.58 -11.38 -13.74
C CYS A 234 -4.25 -11.22 -12.25
N PRO A 235 -4.36 -12.29 -11.44
CA PRO A 235 -4.00 -12.24 -10.02
C PRO A 235 -2.48 -12.07 -9.80
N ASN A 236 -1.63 -12.39 -10.79
CA ASN A 236 -0.17 -12.16 -10.77
C ASN A 236 0.29 -10.70 -10.92
N VAL A 237 -0.53 -9.74 -10.52
CA VAL A 237 -0.21 -8.32 -10.69
C VAL A 237 -0.62 -7.58 -9.44
N HIS A 238 0.31 -6.87 -8.79
CA HIS A 238 -0.05 -6.06 -7.63
C HIS A 238 -1.07 -4.99 -8.02
N ASN A 239 -1.92 -4.61 -7.06
CA ASN A 239 -2.93 -3.55 -7.26
C ASN A 239 -2.31 -2.19 -7.61
N ASN A 240 -1.05 -1.99 -7.24
CA ASN A 240 -0.27 -0.78 -7.45
C ASN A 240 1.08 -1.11 -8.10
N ASP A 241 1.89 -0.10 -8.37
CA ASP A 241 3.23 -0.23 -8.99
C ASP A 241 4.32 0.54 -8.22
N ASN A 242 4.00 1.02 -7.02
CA ASN A 242 4.78 2.02 -6.33
C ASN A 242 4.76 1.89 -4.80
N GLN A 243 4.24 0.80 -4.25
CA GLN A 243 4.13 0.60 -2.81
C GLN A 243 4.03 -0.87 -2.43
N GLY A 244 4.17 -1.16 -1.13
CA GLY A 244 3.97 -2.52 -0.65
C GLY A 244 4.95 -3.52 -1.27
N CYS A 245 4.41 -4.69 -1.57
CA CYS A 245 5.10 -5.77 -2.27
C CYS A 245 5.45 -5.46 -3.73
N ALA A 246 4.93 -4.38 -4.32
CA ALA A 246 5.27 -3.97 -5.69
C ALA A 246 6.63 -3.25 -5.78
N MET A 247 7.29 -3.02 -4.65
CA MET A 247 8.59 -2.37 -4.57
C MET A 247 9.72 -3.39 -4.64
N TYR A 248 10.76 -3.04 -5.38
CA TYR A 248 11.90 -3.90 -5.68
C TYR A 248 13.11 -3.41 -4.89
N PHE A 249 13.90 -4.33 -4.36
CA PHE A 249 15.21 -4.05 -3.80
C PHE A 249 16.24 -4.19 -4.93
N ASP A 250 17.03 -3.13 -5.20
CA ASP A 250 18.10 -3.13 -6.22
C ASP A 250 19.32 -3.90 -5.72
N ILE A 251 19.17 -5.22 -5.64
CA ILE A 251 20.19 -6.15 -5.16
C ILE A 251 21.31 -6.26 -6.21
N PRO A 252 22.56 -5.93 -5.86
CA PRO A 252 23.71 -6.08 -6.74
C PRO A 252 23.91 -7.52 -7.19
N LYS A 253 24.41 -7.71 -8.42
CA LYS A 253 24.89 -9.03 -8.85
C LYS A 253 26.07 -9.43 -7.95
N GLY A 254 26.08 -10.67 -7.48
CA GLY A 254 27.12 -11.19 -6.58
C GLY A 254 26.89 -10.88 -5.10
N ALA A 255 25.79 -10.20 -4.74
CA ALA A 255 25.39 -10.09 -3.35
C ALA A 255 25.15 -11.49 -2.75
N THR A 256 25.60 -11.67 -1.51
CA THR A 256 25.38 -12.88 -0.70
C THR A 256 24.70 -12.51 0.61
N THR A 257 24.08 -13.48 1.27
CA THR A 257 23.65 -13.33 2.67
C THR A 257 24.75 -13.79 3.63
N SER A 258 24.48 -13.72 4.93
CA SER A 258 25.35 -14.29 5.98
C SER A 258 25.60 -15.80 5.83
N ALA A 259 24.71 -16.52 5.14
CA ALA A 259 24.85 -17.94 4.83
C ALA A 259 25.63 -18.22 3.52
N ALA A 260 26.23 -17.20 2.90
CA ALA A 260 26.98 -17.29 1.64
C ALA A 260 26.17 -17.76 0.41
N ASP A 261 24.85 -17.87 0.53
CA ASP A 261 23.92 -18.04 -0.58
C ASP A 261 23.55 -16.68 -1.19
N THR A 262 22.99 -16.68 -2.40
CA THR A 262 22.42 -15.46 -2.97
C THR A 262 21.15 -15.08 -2.21
N PRO A 263 20.80 -13.77 -2.11
CA PRO A 263 19.53 -13.34 -1.53
C PRO A 263 18.30 -14.08 -2.10
N ALA A 264 18.32 -14.41 -3.39
CA ALA A 264 17.23 -15.16 -4.01
C ALA A 264 17.14 -16.60 -3.51
N GLN A 265 18.29 -17.29 -3.39
CA GLN A 265 18.34 -18.65 -2.82
C GLN A 265 17.91 -18.65 -1.36
N ASN A 266 18.35 -17.66 -0.58
CA ASN A 266 17.97 -17.52 0.81
C ASN A 266 16.47 -17.32 0.99
N ALA A 267 15.88 -16.42 0.21
CA ALA A 267 14.43 -16.16 0.22
C ALA A 267 13.64 -17.42 -0.15
N LYS A 268 14.11 -18.19 -1.13
CA LYS A 268 13.49 -19.44 -1.55
C LYS A 268 13.58 -20.51 -0.45
N ALA A 269 14.76 -20.70 0.13
CA ALA A 269 14.95 -21.65 1.23
C ALA A 269 14.08 -21.29 2.44
N ALA A 270 14.03 -20.00 2.80
CA ALA A 270 13.16 -19.50 3.85
C ALA A 270 11.68 -19.78 3.54
N PHE A 271 11.24 -19.66 2.29
CA PHE A 271 9.86 -19.94 1.91
C PHE A 271 9.47 -21.41 2.09
N GLU A 272 10.38 -22.30 1.70
CA GLU A 272 10.17 -23.75 1.71
C GLU A 272 10.30 -24.34 3.13
N ALA A 273 11.20 -23.80 3.96
CA ALA A 273 11.54 -24.39 5.26
C ALA A 273 10.64 -23.96 6.43
N THR A 274 9.90 -22.86 6.33
CA THR A 274 9.28 -22.19 7.49
C THR A 274 7.77 -22.38 7.61
N GLY A 275 7.16 -23.24 6.79
CA GLY A 275 5.68 -23.41 6.71
C GLY A 275 4.95 -22.18 6.13
N VAL A 276 5.68 -21.10 5.81
CA VAL A 276 5.13 -19.87 5.21
C VAL A 276 4.50 -20.15 3.85
N LYS A 277 5.07 -21.08 3.07
CA LYS A 277 4.47 -21.54 1.81
C LYS A 277 3.07 -22.13 2.03
N ASP A 278 2.91 -22.99 3.03
CA ASP A 278 1.61 -23.59 3.35
C ASP A 278 0.63 -22.53 3.87
N GLY A 279 1.10 -21.57 4.67
CA GLY A 279 0.31 -20.41 5.07
C GLY A 279 -0.17 -19.56 3.89
N CYS A 280 0.69 -19.38 2.87
CA CYS A 280 0.32 -18.69 1.63
C CYS A 280 -0.72 -19.46 0.83
N ILE A 281 -0.58 -20.77 0.72
CA ILE A 281 -1.58 -21.64 0.08
C ILE A 281 -2.91 -21.51 0.81
N LEU A 282 -2.92 -21.65 2.14
CA LEU A 282 -4.12 -21.55 2.95
C LEU A 282 -4.82 -20.19 2.80
N ALA A 283 -4.06 -19.09 2.77
CA ALA A 283 -4.60 -17.75 2.56
C ALA A 283 -5.31 -17.62 1.18
N TRP A 284 -4.74 -18.24 0.14
CA TRP A 284 -5.35 -18.29 -1.19
C TRP A 284 -6.60 -19.18 -1.23
N GLU A 285 -6.55 -20.37 -0.66
CA GLU A 285 -7.69 -21.30 -0.59
C GLU A 285 -8.86 -20.67 0.18
N THR A 286 -8.56 -20.00 1.29
CA THR A 286 -9.54 -19.25 2.10
C THR A 286 -10.15 -18.09 1.31
N GLY A 287 -9.32 -17.32 0.59
CA GLY A 287 -9.79 -16.19 -0.20
C GLY A 287 -10.62 -16.58 -1.43
N LYS A 288 -10.32 -17.73 -2.05
CA LYS A 288 -11.02 -18.27 -3.23
C LYS A 288 -12.26 -19.08 -2.85
N GLY A 289 -12.32 -19.62 -1.63
CA GLY A 289 -13.36 -20.54 -1.18
C GLY A 289 -13.27 -21.92 -1.84
N SER A 290 -12.10 -22.31 -2.33
CA SER A 290 -11.86 -23.61 -2.97
C SER A 290 -10.38 -23.99 -2.89
N PRO A 291 -10.06 -25.28 -2.76
CA PRO A 291 -8.67 -25.74 -2.69
C PRO A 291 -7.94 -25.43 -4.01
N ILE A 292 -6.64 -25.16 -3.91
CA ILE A 292 -5.79 -25.08 -5.09
C ILE A 292 -5.60 -26.48 -5.67
N ARG A 293 -5.47 -26.60 -6.99
CA ARG A 293 -5.24 -27.89 -7.64
C ARG A 293 -3.90 -28.46 -7.16
N ARG A 294 -3.90 -29.72 -6.76
CA ARG A 294 -2.70 -30.47 -6.34
C ARG A 294 -2.37 -31.54 -7.37
N GLY A 295 -1.09 -31.76 -7.65
CA GLY A 295 -0.63 -32.75 -8.62
C GLY A 295 0.39 -32.22 -9.64
N PRO A 296 0.79 -33.06 -10.60
CA PRO A 296 1.65 -32.66 -11.72
C PRO A 296 0.93 -31.65 -12.62
N ASN A 297 1.68 -30.99 -13.52
CA ASN A 297 1.09 -30.09 -14.51
C ASN A 297 0.05 -30.82 -15.36
N ALA A 298 -1.08 -30.17 -15.73
CA ALA A 298 -1.93 -30.74 -16.79
C ALA A 298 -1.38 -30.46 -18.19
N VAL A 299 -0.35 -29.61 -18.30
CA VAL A 299 0.32 -29.28 -19.57
C VAL A 299 1.82 -29.50 -19.41
N ALA A 300 2.41 -30.29 -20.31
CA ALA A 300 3.84 -30.54 -20.32
C ALA A 300 4.63 -29.22 -20.49
N GLY A 301 5.70 -29.04 -19.70
CA GLY A 301 6.54 -27.83 -19.73
C GLY A 301 6.10 -26.66 -18.84
N LYS A 302 4.94 -26.74 -18.16
CA LYS A 302 4.50 -25.73 -17.17
C LYS A 302 5.06 -25.98 -15.75
N LYS A 303 4.79 -25.08 -14.80
CA LYS A 303 5.10 -25.30 -13.37
C LYS A 303 3.99 -26.14 -12.70
N PRO A 304 4.30 -26.91 -11.63
CA PRO A 304 3.31 -27.71 -10.90
C PRO A 304 2.14 -26.88 -10.40
N TYR A 305 0.92 -27.44 -10.35
CA TYR A 305 -0.27 -26.70 -9.92
C TYR A 305 -0.19 -26.17 -8.47
N HIS A 306 0.59 -26.83 -7.62
CA HIS A 306 0.84 -26.41 -6.24
C HIS A 306 2.01 -25.41 -6.11
N SER A 307 2.59 -24.97 -7.23
CA SER A 307 3.65 -23.95 -7.20
C SER A 307 3.06 -22.56 -7.00
N LEU A 308 3.78 -21.75 -6.22
CA LEU A 308 3.46 -20.36 -5.97
C LEU A 308 4.46 -19.49 -6.73
N ASN A 309 3.95 -18.54 -7.50
CA ASN A 309 4.75 -17.62 -8.29
C ASN A 309 4.79 -16.27 -7.60
N HIS A 310 5.97 -15.69 -7.46
CA HIS A 310 6.13 -14.41 -6.80
C HIS A 310 5.89 -13.26 -7.77
N LEU A 311 4.97 -12.35 -7.42
CA LEU A 311 4.67 -11.16 -8.23
C LEU A 311 5.85 -10.18 -8.27
N THR A 312 6.56 -10.03 -7.15
CA THR A 312 7.92 -9.48 -7.09
C THR A 312 8.87 -10.62 -6.79
N PRO A 313 9.79 -10.96 -7.70
CA PRO A 313 10.60 -12.15 -7.57
C PRO A 313 11.64 -12.06 -6.45
N HIS A 314 12.11 -13.21 -5.97
CA HIS A 314 13.11 -13.29 -4.91
C HIS A 314 14.41 -12.55 -5.26
N MET A 315 14.83 -12.54 -6.53
CA MET A 315 16.00 -11.77 -6.97
C MET A 315 15.88 -10.25 -6.81
N ALA A 316 14.64 -9.77 -6.61
CA ALA A 316 14.31 -8.37 -6.37
C ALA A 316 13.93 -8.11 -4.91
N GLY A 317 14.23 -9.04 -4.00
CA GLY A 317 13.88 -8.93 -2.60
C GLY A 317 12.41 -9.22 -2.30
N GLY A 318 11.73 -9.99 -3.16
CA GLY A 318 10.35 -10.41 -2.96
C GLY A 318 10.11 -11.01 -1.58
N CYS A 319 9.08 -10.55 -0.88
CA CYS A 319 8.68 -11.09 0.42
C CYS A 319 7.88 -12.39 0.25
N ASN A 320 8.00 -13.30 1.21
CA ASN A 320 7.23 -14.53 1.29
C ASN A 320 5.93 -14.28 2.06
N GLU A 321 4.97 -13.62 1.42
CA GLU A 321 3.69 -13.24 2.00
C GLU A 321 2.58 -13.54 0.99
N PRO A 322 1.34 -13.90 1.40
CA PRO A 322 0.24 -14.22 0.49
C PRO A 322 -0.05 -13.11 -0.53
N SER A 323 0.23 -11.85 -0.18
CA SER A 323 0.03 -10.68 -1.04
C SER A 323 1.09 -10.52 -2.15
N ASN A 324 2.17 -11.29 -2.09
CA ASN A 324 3.25 -11.29 -3.08
C ASN A 324 3.38 -12.61 -3.85
N VAL A 325 2.50 -13.57 -3.61
CA VAL A 325 2.52 -14.86 -4.32
C VAL A 325 1.18 -15.16 -4.98
N CYS A 326 1.21 -15.92 -6.07
CA CYS A 326 0.02 -16.37 -6.78
C CYS A 326 0.17 -17.84 -7.19
N PRO A 327 -0.78 -18.71 -6.85
CA PRO A 327 -0.78 -20.10 -7.29
C PRO A 327 -0.78 -20.24 -8.82
N GLN A 328 0.00 -21.19 -9.36
CA GLN A 328 0.05 -21.44 -10.79
C GLN A 328 -1.33 -21.79 -11.36
N ASP A 329 -2.12 -22.56 -10.62
CA ASP A 329 -3.46 -23.02 -11.02
C ASP A 329 -4.48 -21.89 -11.23
N VAL A 330 -4.23 -20.69 -10.70
CA VAL A 330 -5.09 -19.50 -10.92
C VAL A 330 -4.60 -18.57 -12.02
N MET A 331 -3.44 -18.86 -12.63
CA MET A 331 -2.82 -18.01 -13.66
C MET A 331 -2.70 -18.68 -15.03
N ASP A 332 -3.12 -19.94 -15.15
CA ASP A 332 -2.77 -20.82 -16.27
C ASP A 332 -3.40 -20.46 -17.63
N THR A 333 -4.07 -19.31 -17.77
CA THR A 333 -4.74 -18.89 -19.01
C THR A 333 -4.40 -17.45 -19.44
N GLY A 334 -4.20 -17.28 -20.74
CA GLY A 334 -4.09 -15.99 -21.44
C GLY A 334 -2.94 -15.09 -20.97
N GLU A 335 -3.23 -13.79 -20.89
CA GLU A 335 -2.24 -12.74 -20.59
C GLU A 335 -1.59 -12.88 -19.21
N CYS A 336 -2.18 -13.64 -18.28
CA CYS A 336 -1.59 -13.85 -16.97
C CYS A 336 -0.36 -14.76 -17.04
N GLN A 337 -0.41 -15.79 -17.88
CA GLN A 337 0.74 -16.63 -18.17
C GLN A 337 1.81 -15.85 -18.94
N GLU A 338 1.43 -15.00 -19.90
CA GLU A 338 2.40 -14.15 -20.62
C GLU A 338 3.18 -13.21 -19.70
N ILE A 339 2.55 -12.70 -18.63
CA ILE A 339 3.23 -11.89 -17.62
C ILE A 339 4.27 -12.73 -16.87
N GLU A 340 3.90 -13.94 -16.46
CA GLU A 340 4.78 -14.86 -15.75
C GLU A 340 5.96 -15.31 -16.62
N ASP A 341 5.72 -15.61 -17.89
CA ASP A 341 6.76 -16.01 -18.85
C ASP A 341 7.74 -14.86 -19.10
N ALA A 342 7.23 -13.64 -19.29
CA ALA A 342 8.06 -12.46 -19.45
C ALA A 342 8.89 -12.15 -18.19
N GLN A 343 8.31 -12.35 -17.00
CA GLN A 343 9.04 -12.20 -15.75
C GLN A 343 10.12 -13.27 -15.60
N THR A 344 9.80 -14.53 -15.90
CA THR A 344 10.76 -15.65 -15.88
C THR A 344 11.94 -15.39 -16.81
N ILE A 345 11.71 -14.83 -18.00
CA ILE A 345 12.81 -14.40 -18.89
C ILE A 345 13.68 -13.35 -18.20
N LEU A 346 13.07 -12.30 -17.65
CA LEU A 346 13.78 -11.21 -16.98
C LEU A 346 14.60 -11.70 -15.78
N GLU A 347 14.13 -12.71 -15.06
CA GLU A 347 14.81 -13.24 -13.88
C GLU A 347 16.21 -13.81 -14.18
N ASN A 348 16.45 -14.24 -15.42
CA ASN A 348 17.74 -14.73 -15.87
C ASN A 348 18.72 -13.61 -16.32
N VAL A 349 18.36 -12.33 -16.16
CA VAL A 349 19.18 -11.20 -16.64
C VAL A 349 20.58 -11.17 -16.02
N ASN A 350 20.72 -11.65 -14.78
CA ASN A 350 22.01 -11.67 -14.07
C ASN A 350 23.05 -12.56 -14.77
N ASP A 351 22.63 -13.57 -15.54
CA ASP A 351 23.51 -14.46 -16.31
C ASP A 351 24.16 -13.73 -17.51
N CYS A 352 23.57 -12.61 -17.92
CA CYS A 352 24.00 -11.80 -19.05
C CYS A 352 24.76 -10.52 -18.66
N ILE A 353 24.84 -10.22 -17.36
CA ILE A 353 25.60 -9.09 -16.81
C ILE A 353 27.04 -9.56 -16.56
N PRO A 354 28.07 -8.71 -16.77
CA PRO A 354 29.47 -9.05 -16.50
C PRO A 354 29.76 -9.59 -15.11
#